data_AF-A0A971CT46-F1
#
_entry.id   AF-A0A971CT46-F1
#
_cell.length_a   1.000
_cell.length_b   1.000
_cell.length_c   1.000
_cell.angle_alpha   90.00
_cell.angle_beta   90.00
_cell.angle_gamma   90.00
#
_symmetry.space_group_name_H-M   'P 1'
#
loop_
_entity.id
_entity.type
_entity.pdbx_description
1 polymer ?
#
loop_
_entity_poly.entity_id
_entity_poly.type
_entity_poly.pdbx_seq_one_letter_code
_entity_poly.pdbx_strand_id
1 'polypeptide(L)'
;MNDCERLEQLIEGGDGCLSIVTHEEHCALEIVRKTAEKLRRDMWVWSIAEGVRDGLIDGGPAIANTDGPTAGLTNLSQARPGSLCVTLDLAEHLKGGKALRILREMIDSLDRTGLILVMIDHTDKLPDAIKAYTRPFEISFPDEKELLQIIRGTLQRLRRKKPIEIGITQKGLDTIVRNLRGLTRRQAMRIISDAVAADQRFSDDDINIVIANKRRMVQQGGLLEYIQTPLDLSEIGGMNRLKTWLNQRLDVFSTEARAFGLVPPKGVLMLGVQGAGKSLCAKAIATAWHQPLLRLDPGTLYASFIGESEHNLRDALKQTEMMAPVILWIDEIEKAFASAASRSADGGLSQRMFGTLLTWLQEHEAPVFTVATANDIEALPPELLRKGRFDEIFFVDLPTAPVREQIFAIHLRKRGREPEKFDLTALGEASEGYSGAEIEQAVTSALHAAYADKADLDTERLIAAVRVSPPLSVTMAEKVRALRQWGQGRCVPAD
;
A
#
# COMPACT_ATOMS: atom_id res chain seq x y z
N MET A 1 -13.86 5.27 17.64
CA MET A 1 -15.26 5.02 17.29
C MET A 1 -15.25 3.95 16.22
N ASN A 2 -15.91 2.83 16.45
CA ASN A 2 -15.94 1.74 15.46
C ASN A 2 -16.91 2.07 14.31
N ASP A 3 -16.88 1.29 13.22
CA ASP A 3 -17.72 1.56 12.05
C ASP A 3 -19.22 1.49 12.36
N CYS A 4 -19.66 0.66 13.31
CA CYS A 4 -21.07 0.59 13.71
C CYS A 4 -21.55 1.88 14.38
N GLU A 5 -20.73 2.47 15.26
CA GLU A 5 -21.00 3.74 15.94
C GLU A 5 -20.96 4.92 14.94
N ARG A 6 -20.03 4.90 13.98
CA ARG A 6 -19.98 5.92 12.92
C ARG A 6 -21.22 5.88 12.03
N LEU A 7 -21.65 4.68 11.65
CA LEU A 7 -22.85 4.47 10.84
C LEU A 7 -24.11 4.88 11.60
N GLU A 8 -24.20 4.53 12.88
CA GLU A 8 -25.27 4.97 13.79
C GLU A 8 -25.37 6.49 13.84
N GLN A 9 -24.26 7.20 14.02
CA GLN A 9 -24.25 8.66 14.06
C GLN A 9 -24.73 9.32 12.77
N LEU A 10 -24.39 8.77 11.60
CA LEU A 10 -24.90 9.29 10.32
C LEU A 10 -26.40 9.08 10.21
N ILE A 11 -26.88 7.88 10.56
CA ILE A 11 -28.30 7.54 10.54
C ILE A 11 -29.10 8.45 11.51
N GLU A 12 -28.61 8.63 12.73
CA GLU A 12 -29.26 9.52 13.73
C GLU A 12 -29.14 11.00 13.35
N GLY A 13 -28.09 11.37 12.60
CA GLY A 13 -27.88 12.70 12.03
C GLY A 13 -28.83 13.04 10.87
N GLY A 14 -29.61 12.07 10.40
CA GLY A 14 -30.59 12.26 9.33
C GLY A 14 -30.08 11.91 7.92
N ASP A 15 -28.90 11.31 7.78
CA ASP A 15 -28.43 10.80 6.49
C ASP A 15 -29.27 9.58 6.08
N GLY A 16 -30.29 9.81 5.25
CA GLY A 16 -31.20 8.76 4.79
C GLY A 16 -30.63 7.86 3.68
N CYS A 17 -29.61 8.30 2.93
CA CYS A 17 -29.09 7.60 1.76
C CYS A 17 -27.57 7.46 1.82
N LEU A 18 -27.08 6.24 1.99
CA LEU A 18 -25.68 5.92 2.22
C LEU A 18 -25.14 5.02 1.10
N SER A 19 -23.89 5.24 0.69
CA SER A 19 -23.20 4.38 -0.28
C SER A 19 -21.91 3.81 0.32
N ILE A 20 -21.72 2.50 0.18
CA ILE A 20 -20.55 1.76 0.66
C ILE A 20 -19.94 1.06 -0.55
N VAL A 21 -18.72 1.44 -0.91
CA VAL A 21 -17.96 0.77 -1.97
C VAL A 21 -16.99 -0.21 -1.32
N THR A 22 -17.14 -1.52 -1.56
CA THR A 22 -16.26 -2.52 -0.96
C THR A 22 -16.32 -3.89 -1.65
N HIS A 23 -15.20 -4.61 -1.64
CA HIS A 23 -15.13 -6.02 -2.00
C HIS A 23 -15.42 -6.98 -0.82
N GLU A 24 -15.61 -6.44 0.39
CA GLU A 24 -15.98 -7.19 1.59
C GLU A 24 -17.47 -7.04 1.93
N GLU A 25 -18.34 -7.33 0.96
CA GLU A 25 -19.80 -7.19 1.08
C GLU A 25 -20.35 -7.77 2.39
N HIS A 26 -19.91 -8.98 2.77
CA HIS A 26 -20.33 -9.64 4.00
C HIS A 26 -19.98 -8.81 5.26
N CYS A 27 -18.81 -8.18 5.30
CA CYS A 27 -18.40 -7.34 6.41
C CYS A 27 -19.22 -6.05 6.47
N ALA A 28 -19.51 -5.43 5.32
CA ALA A 28 -20.40 -4.27 5.24
C ALA A 28 -21.80 -4.61 5.75
N LEU A 29 -22.37 -5.74 5.30
CA LEU A 29 -23.66 -6.24 5.77
C LEU A 29 -23.67 -6.50 7.28
N GLU A 30 -22.62 -7.10 7.85
CA GLU A 30 -22.53 -7.30 9.30
C GLU A 30 -22.50 -5.98 10.08
N ILE A 31 -21.82 -4.95 9.57
CA ILE A 31 -21.81 -3.61 10.19
C ILE A 31 -23.23 -3.03 10.18
N VAL A 32 -23.89 -3.03 9.02
CA VAL A 32 -25.25 -2.51 8.89
C VAL A 32 -26.24 -3.30 9.77
N ARG A 33 -26.11 -4.62 9.82
CA ARG A 33 -26.92 -5.49 10.68
C ARG A 33 -26.75 -5.15 12.16
N LYS A 34 -25.50 -5.06 12.66
CA LYS A 34 -25.23 -4.69 14.05
C LYS A 34 -25.78 -3.31 14.39
N THR A 35 -25.69 -2.36 13.46
CA THR A 35 -26.29 -1.03 13.63
C THR A 35 -27.82 -1.10 13.67
N ALA A 36 -28.46 -1.89 12.81
CA ALA A 36 -29.91 -2.10 12.82
C ALA A 36 -30.39 -2.73 14.15
N GLU A 37 -29.69 -3.76 14.64
CA GLU A 37 -29.97 -4.41 15.93
C GLU A 37 -29.86 -3.41 17.09
N LYS A 38 -28.80 -2.60 17.10
CA LYS A 38 -28.56 -1.58 18.13
C LYS A 38 -29.65 -0.52 18.13
N LEU A 39 -30.04 -0.04 16.95
CA LEU A 39 -31.12 0.92 16.75
C LEU A 39 -32.53 0.32 16.91
N ARG A 40 -32.64 -1.00 17.06
CA ARG A 40 -33.90 -1.77 17.11
C ARG A 40 -34.79 -1.50 15.88
N ARG A 41 -34.18 -1.47 14.70
CA ARG A 41 -34.84 -1.24 13.42
C ARG A 41 -34.87 -2.52 12.60
N ASP A 42 -35.92 -2.69 11.81
CA ASP A 42 -36.00 -3.77 10.82
C ASP A 42 -34.93 -3.54 9.74
N MET A 43 -34.36 -4.62 9.22
CA MET A 43 -33.37 -4.58 8.13
C MET A 43 -33.87 -5.45 6.98
N TRP A 44 -33.88 -4.91 5.77
CA TRP A 44 -34.22 -5.62 4.54
C TRP A 44 -33.04 -5.59 3.60
N VAL A 45 -32.70 -6.72 2.99
CA VAL A 45 -31.58 -6.84 2.05
C VAL A 45 -32.12 -7.29 0.71
N TRP A 46 -31.72 -6.60 -0.35
CA TRP A 46 -32.00 -6.99 -1.72
C TRP A 46 -30.70 -7.35 -2.45
N SER A 47 -30.74 -8.46 -3.19
CA SER A 47 -29.74 -8.79 -4.21
C SER A 47 -30.46 -9.30 -5.46
N ILE A 48 -29.81 -9.23 -6.62
CA ILE A 48 -30.35 -9.81 -7.85
C ILE A 48 -30.49 -11.34 -7.79
N ALA A 49 -29.68 -12.00 -6.95
CA ALA A 49 -29.66 -13.45 -6.84
C ALA A 49 -30.81 -14.00 -5.99
N GLU A 50 -31.17 -13.29 -4.92
CA GLU A 50 -32.13 -13.78 -3.92
C GLU A 50 -33.43 -12.96 -3.88
N GLY A 51 -33.43 -11.70 -4.32
CA GLY A 51 -34.52 -10.75 -4.10
C GLY A 51 -34.47 -10.12 -2.70
N VAL A 52 -35.60 -9.56 -2.25
CA VAL A 52 -35.72 -8.92 -0.93
C VAL A 52 -35.92 -9.99 0.14
N ARG A 53 -35.13 -9.92 1.21
CA ARG A 53 -35.25 -10.77 2.40
C ARG A 53 -34.97 -10.00 3.68
N ASP A 54 -35.34 -10.61 4.82
CA ASP A 54 -34.97 -10.12 6.14
C ASP A 54 -33.43 -10.15 6.29
N GLY A 55 -32.86 -9.00 6.65
CA GLY A 55 -31.41 -8.80 6.82
C GLY A 55 -30.89 -9.17 8.20
N LEU A 56 -31.76 -9.26 9.21
CA LEU A 56 -31.42 -9.67 10.58
C LEU A 56 -31.32 -11.20 10.70
N ILE A 57 -32.04 -11.93 9.85
CA ILE A 57 -32.02 -13.39 9.81
C ILE A 57 -31.12 -13.88 8.68
N ASP A 58 -30.04 -14.59 9.03
CA ASP A 58 -29.13 -15.16 8.04
C ASP A 58 -29.81 -16.32 7.28
N GLY A 59 -29.84 -16.25 5.95
CA GLY A 59 -30.51 -17.24 5.09
C GLY A 59 -32.04 -17.26 5.20
N GLY A 60 -32.67 -16.17 5.65
CA GLY A 60 -34.14 -16.05 5.68
C GLY A 60 -34.80 -16.18 4.29
N PRO A 61 -36.07 -16.59 4.21
CA PRO A 61 -36.76 -16.76 2.94
C PRO A 61 -36.93 -15.42 2.22
N ALA A 62 -36.65 -15.41 0.92
CA ALA A 62 -36.87 -14.23 0.09
C ALA A 62 -38.33 -14.05 -0.30
N ILE A 63 -38.72 -12.79 -0.51
CA ILE A 63 -40.03 -12.39 -0.99
C ILE A 63 -40.10 -12.71 -2.48
N ALA A 64 -41.08 -13.52 -2.88
CA ALA A 64 -41.23 -13.96 -4.26
C ALA A 64 -41.36 -12.79 -5.26
N ASN A 65 -40.76 -12.94 -6.44
CA ASN A 65 -40.79 -11.97 -7.55
C ASN A 65 -40.19 -10.60 -7.21
N THR A 66 -39.20 -10.55 -6.33
CA THR A 66 -38.47 -9.33 -5.98
C THR A 66 -36.99 -9.35 -6.38
N ASP A 67 -36.55 -10.36 -7.13
CA ASP A 67 -35.21 -10.54 -7.69
C ASP A 67 -34.83 -9.45 -8.70
N GLY A 68 -35.78 -8.98 -9.51
CA GLY A 68 -35.55 -7.86 -10.42
C GLY A 68 -35.38 -6.51 -9.69
N PRO A 69 -34.47 -5.61 -10.12
CA PRO A 69 -34.16 -4.36 -9.41
C PRO A 69 -35.36 -3.42 -9.28
N THR A 70 -36.24 -3.41 -10.27
CA THR A 70 -37.50 -2.63 -10.22
C THR A 70 -38.43 -3.17 -9.13
N ALA A 71 -38.60 -4.49 -9.06
CA ALA A 71 -39.50 -5.12 -8.09
C ALA A 71 -38.93 -5.04 -6.67
N GLY A 72 -37.61 -5.26 -6.53
CA GLY A 72 -36.89 -5.10 -5.27
C GLY A 72 -37.02 -3.70 -4.69
N LEU A 73 -36.69 -2.66 -5.48
CA LEU A 73 -36.82 -1.27 -5.02
C LEU A 73 -38.27 -0.87 -4.69
N THR A 74 -39.24 -1.37 -5.46
CA THR A 74 -40.67 -1.12 -5.18
C THR A 74 -41.10 -1.77 -3.86
N ASN A 75 -40.58 -2.96 -3.55
CA ASN A 75 -40.87 -3.64 -2.29
C ASN A 75 -40.19 -2.93 -1.10
N LEU A 76 -38.91 -2.56 -1.25
CA LEU A 76 -38.15 -1.84 -0.23
C LEU A 76 -38.75 -0.45 0.09
N SER A 77 -39.32 0.26 -0.89
CA SER A 77 -39.97 1.55 -0.66
C SER A 77 -41.29 1.45 0.13
N GLN A 78 -41.83 0.24 0.28
CA GLN A 78 -43.02 -0.06 1.08
C GLN A 78 -42.67 -0.64 2.46
N ALA A 79 -41.39 -0.74 2.80
CA ALA A 79 -40.94 -1.20 4.11
C ALA A 79 -41.49 -0.30 5.24
N ARG A 80 -41.51 -0.84 6.46
CA ARG A 80 -41.99 -0.08 7.63
C ARG A 80 -41.16 1.19 7.83
N PRO A 81 -41.78 2.32 8.20
CA PRO A 81 -41.06 3.54 8.53
C PRO A 81 -39.92 3.27 9.51
N GLY A 82 -38.74 3.83 9.24
CA GLY A 82 -37.55 3.61 10.07
C GLY A 82 -36.70 2.39 9.69
N SER A 83 -37.13 1.52 8.77
CA SER A 83 -36.35 0.34 8.37
C SER A 83 -35.07 0.70 7.62
N LEU A 84 -34.04 -0.14 7.75
CA LEU A 84 -32.83 -0.10 6.94
C LEU A 84 -33.02 -0.98 5.71
N CYS A 85 -33.07 -0.37 4.54
CA CYS A 85 -33.16 -1.02 3.24
C CYS A 85 -31.76 -1.08 2.61
N VAL A 86 -31.21 -2.28 2.47
CA VAL A 86 -29.87 -2.52 1.93
C VAL A 86 -29.97 -3.12 0.54
N THR A 87 -29.18 -2.62 -0.40
CA THR A 87 -29.10 -3.18 -1.75
C THR A 87 -27.67 -3.60 -2.06
N LEU A 88 -27.50 -4.77 -2.65
CA LEU A 88 -26.21 -5.34 -3.03
C LEU A 88 -26.03 -5.23 -4.55
N ASP A 89 -24.93 -4.60 -4.98
CA ASP A 89 -24.54 -4.40 -6.38
C ASP A 89 -25.63 -3.77 -7.27
N LEU A 90 -26.43 -2.87 -6.70
CA LEU A 90 -27.51 -2.22 -7.42
C LEU A 90 -26.99 -1.33 -8.56
N ALA A 91 -25.84 -0.67 -8.38
CA ALA A 91 -25.33 0.34 -9.30
C ALA A 91 -25.21 -0.17 -10.75
N GLU A 92 -24.78 -1.42 -10.95
CA GLU A 92 -24.61 -2.02 -12.27
C GLU A 92 -25.95 -2.20 -13.02
N HIS A 93 -27.05 -2.22 -12.28
CA HIS A 93 -28.40 -2.42 -12.77
C HIS A 93 -29.18 -1.11 -12.99
N LEU A 94 -28.57 0.06 -12.76
CA LEU A 94 -29.22 1.37 -12.85
C LEU A 94 -29.09 2.09 -14.21
N LYS A 95 -28.72 1.40 -15.30
CA LYS A 95 -28.46 1.99 -16.63
C LYS A 95 -29.71 2.57 -17.34
N GLY A 96 -30.24 3.70 -16.85
CA GLY A 96 -31.19 4.58 -17.55
C GLY A 96 -32.65 4.10 -17.66
N GLY A 97 -33.09 3.20 -16.78
CA GLY A 97 -34.42 2.57 -16.85
C GLY A 97 -35.36 2.89 -15.68
N LYS A 98 -36.47 2.14 -15.62
CA LYS A 98 -37.50 2.24 -14.56
C LYS A 98 -36.93 2.13 -13.14
N ALA A 99 -35.94 1.26 -12.93
CA ALA A 99 -35.27 1.09 -11.64
C ALA A 99 -34.62 2.38 -11.13
N LEU A 100 -33.91 3.12 -12.01
CA LEU A 100 -33.30 4.41 -11.65
C LEU A 100 -34.35 5.45 -11.25
N ARG A 101 -35.49 5.48 -11.97
CA ARG A 101 -36.59 6.39 -11.62
C ARG A 101 -37.20 6.06 -10.26
N ILE A 102 -37.47 4.78 -9.99
CA ILE A 102 -38.00 4.32 -8.69
C ILE A 102 -37.01 4.63 -7.57
N LEU A 103 -35.72 4.40 -7.78
CA LEU A 103 -34.68 4.72 -6.80
C LEU A 103 -34.69 6.21 -6.46
N ARG A 104 -34.79 7.10 -7.45
CA ARG A 104 -34.89 8.55 -7.22
C ARG A 104 -36.14 8.91 -6.41
N GLU A 105 -37.29 8.35 -6.76
CA GLU A 105 -38.54 8.57 -6.01
C GLU A 105 -38.47 8.03 -4.58
N MET A 106 -37.78 6.91 -4.37
CA MET A 106 -37.51 6.37 -3.05
C MET A 106 -36.62 7.33 -2.26
N ILE A 107 -35.51 7.82 -2.84
CA ILE A 107 -34.59 8.78 -2.22
C ILE A 107 -35.33 10.07 -1.81
N ASP A 108 -36.15 10.63 -2.70
CA ASP A 108 -36.97 11.83 -2.43
C ASP A 108 -37.99 11.61 -1.29
N SER A 109 -38.30 10.35 -0.95
CA SER A 109 -39.25 9.98 0.09
C SER A 109 -38.61 9.59 1.43
N LEU A 110 -37.27 9.48 1.52
CA LEU A 110 -36.57 8.99 2.71
C LEU A 110 -36.85 9.87 3.93
N ASP A 111 -36.78 11.20 3.79
CA ASP A 111 -37.04 12.15 4.90
C ASP A 111 -38.46 12.03 5.45
N ARG A 112 -39.44 11.71 4.59
CA ARG A 112 -40.85 11.56 4.98
C ARG A 112 -41.16 10.18 5.57
N THR A 113 -40.53 9.14 5.03
CA THR A 113 -40.78 7.75 5.42
C THR A 113 -39.91 7.33 6.60
N GLY A 114 -38.81 8.04 6.87
CA GLY A 114 -37.78 7.66 7.83
C GLY A 114 -37.00 6.41 7.43
N LEU A 115 -37.19 5.90 6.19
CA LEU A 115 -36.42 4.79 5.66
C LEU A 115 -34.97 5.21 5.49
N ILE A 116 -34.06 4.26 5.68
CA ILE A 116 -32.63 4.44 5.45
C ILE A 116 -32.24 3.51 4.31
N LEU A 117 -31.73 4.06 3.22
CA LEU A 117 -31.20 3.31 2.11
C LEU A 117 -29.67 3.17 2.25
N VAL A 118 -29.16 1.95 2.24
CA VAL A 118 -27.72 1.64 2.21
C VAL A 118 -27.40 0.85 0.96
N MET A 119 -26.65 1.44 0.04
CA MET A 119 -26.20 0.77 -1.19
C MET A 119 -24.79 0.25 -0.97
N ILE A 120 -24.60 -1.06 -1.09
CA ILE A 120 -23.30 -1.72 -1.00
C ILE A 120 -22.95 -2.21 -2.40
N ASP A 121 -21.95 -1.61 -3.02
CA ASP A 121 -21.52 -1.94 -4.38
C ASP A 121 -20.02 -2.28 -4.38
N HIS A 122 -19.61 -3.23 -5.23
CA HIS A 122 -18.17 -3.54 -5.38
C HIS A 122 -17.40 -2.51 -6.22
N THR A 123 -18.07 -1.56 -6.89
CA THR A 123 -17.45 -0.47 -7.66
C THR A 123 -18.16 0.86 -7.48
N ASP A 124 -17.44 1.97 -7.57
CA ASP A 124 -18.00 3.33 -7.54
C ASP A 124 -18.61 3.73 -8.90
N LYS A 125 -19.67 3.03 -9.32
CA LYS A 125 -20.37 3.23 -10.60
C LYS A 125 -21.79 3.78 -10.44
N LEU A 126 -22.13 4.33 -9.28
CA LEU A 126 -23.43 4.95 -9.07
C LEU A 126 -23.66 6.09 -10.08
N PRO A 127 -24.83 6.17 -10.74
CA PRO A 127 -25.14 7.28 -11.64
C PRO A 127 -25.08 8.64 -10.93
N ASP A 128 -24.59 9.68 -11.61
CA ASP A 128 -24.44 11.04 -11.03
C ASP A 128 -25.74 11.58 -10.42
N ALA A 129 -26.88 11.25 -11.04
CA ALA A 129 -28.21 11.63 -10.56
C ALA A 129 -28.57 11.06 -9.18
N ILE A 130 -27.91 9.99 -8.74
CA ILE A 130 -28.04 9.37 -7.42
C ILE A 130 -26.89 9.81 -6.52
N LYS A 131 -25.66 9.82 -7.07
CA LYS A 131 -24.43 10.11 -6.34
C LYS A 131 -24.47 11.46 -5.60
N ALA A 132 -25.15 12.46 -6.17
CA ALA A 132 -25.35 13.77 -5.52
C ALA A 132 -26.20 13.74 -4.23
N TYR A 133 -27.02 12.71 -4.05
CA TYR A 133 -27.92 12.53 -2.89
C TYR A 133 -27.44 11.45 -1.93
N THR A 134 -26.30 10.81 -2.23
CA THR A 134 -25.73 9.75 -1.38
C THR A 134 -24.60 10.29 -0.52
N ARG A 135 -24.59 9.90 0.74
CA ARG A 135 -23.46 10.11 1.63
C ARG A 135 -22.53 8.89 1.57
N PRO A 136 -21.29 9.02 1.08
CA PRO A 136 -20.35 7.90 1.07
C PRO A 136 -19.96 7.51 2.50
N PHE A 137 -20.01 6.22 2.79
CA PHE A 137 -19.58 5.62 4.04
C PHE A 137 -18.44 4.65 3.78
N GLU A 138 -17.27 5.02 4.29
CA GLU A 138 -16.07 4.23 4.15
C GLU A 138 -15.81 3.35 5.38
N ILE A 139 -15.73 2.05 5.14
CA ILE A 139 -15.42 1.04 6.15
C ILE A 139 -13.95 1.16 6.53
N SER A 140 -13.67 1.32 7.82
CA SER A 140 -12.30 1.42 8.30
C SER A 140 -11.64 0.05 8.41
N PHE A 141 -10.31 0.03 8.39
CA PHE A 141 -9.55 -1.16 8.77
C PHE A 141 -9.79 -1.47 10.26
N PRO A 142 -9.81 -2.76 10.64
CA PRO A 142 -10.05 -3.15 12.03
C PRO A 142 -8.95 -2.62 12.95
N ASP A 143 -9.37 -2.04 14.09
CA ASP A 143 -8.45 -1.64 15.15
C ASP A 143 -7.96 -2.85 15.97
N GLU A 144 -7.08 -2.64 16.94
CA GLU A 144 -6.55 -3.74 17.77
C GLU A 144 -7.62 -4.51 18.55
N LYS A 145 -8.64 -3.80 19.05
CA LYS A 145 -9.72 -4.42 19.84
C LYS A 145 -10.58 -5.28 18.93
N GLU A 146 -10.86 -4.80 17.73
CA GLU A 146 -11.60 -5.53 16.71
C GLU A 146 -10.80 -6.71 16.17
N LEU A 147 -9.50 -6.57 15.92
CA LEU A 147 -8.62 -7.68 15.52
C LEU A 147 -8.62 -8.79 16.59
N LEU A 148 -8.57 -8.45 17.88
CA LEU A 148 -8.71 -9.42 18.96
C LEU A 148 -10.07 -10.15 18.92
N GLN A 149 -11.16 -9.44 18.63
CA GLN A 149 -12.47 -10.04 18.47
C GLN A 149 -12.54 -10.96 17.25
N ILE A 150 -11.94 -10.56 16.12
CA ILE A 150 -11.85 -11.35 14.89
C ILE A 150 -11.08 -12.65 15.15
N ILE A 151 -9.93 -12.58 15.83
CA ILE A 151 -9.15 -13.77 16.21
C ILE A 151 -10.03 -14.72 17.04
N ARG A 152 -10.63 -14.22 18.13
CA ARG A 152 -11.46 -15.03 19.04
C ARG A 152 -12.67 -15.65 18.34
N GLY A 153 -13.39 -14.86 17.55
CA GLY A 153 -14.56 -15.32 16.79
C GLY A 153 -14.18 -16.37 15.74
N THR A 154 -13.05 -16.18 15.06
CA THR A 154 -12.53 -17.15 14.09
C THR A 154 -12.19 -18.47 14.76
N LEU A 155 -11.42 -18.44 15.86
CA LEU A 155 -11.06 -19.64 16.63
C LEU A 155 -12.31 -20.36 17.16
N GLN A 156 -13.29 -19.63 17.69
CA GLN A 156 -14.55 -20.21 18.16
C GLN A 156 -15.32 -20.90 17.03
N ARG A 157 -15.40 -20.27 15.85
CA ARG A 157 -16.05 -20.84 14.66
C ARG A 157 -15.36 -22.12 14.19
N LEU A 158 -14.03 -22.11 14.16
CA LEU A 158 -13.25 -23.30 13.76
C LEU A 158 -13.40 -24.42 14.80
N ARG A 159 -13.44 -24.08 16.09
CA ARG A 159 -13.62 -25.03 17.20
C ARG A 159 -14.95 -25.79 17.14
N ARG A 160 -16.00 -25.17 16.58
CA ARG A 160 -17.29 -25.84 16.33
C ARG A 160 -17.19 -26.96 15.29
N LYS A 161 -16.22 -26.91 14.38
CA LYS A 161 -16.01 -27.92 13.33
C LYS A 161 -15.05 -29.01 13.77
N LYS A 162 -13.93 -28.64 14.42
CA LYS A 162 -12.91 -29.56 14.93
C LYS A 162 -12.33 -29.02 16.24
N PRO A 163 -11.97 -29.87 17.21
CA PRO A 163 -11.31 -29.43 18.43
C PRO A 163 -9.98 -28.75 18.10
N ILE A 164 -9.70 -27.62 18.74
CA ILE A 164 -8.47 -26.82 18.57
C ILE A 164 -7.84 -26.63 19.93
N GLU A 165 -6.54 -26.88 20.03
CA GLU A 165 -5.75 -26.62 21.22
C GLU A 165 -5.21 -25.19 21.16
N ILE A 166 -5.55 -24.36 22.16
CA ILE A 166 -5.11 -22.97 22.24
C ILE A 166 -4.04 -22.88 23.32
N GLY A 167 -2.79 -22.65 22.90
CA GLY A 167 -1.61 -22.56 23.75
C GLY A 167 -0.86 -21.24 23.61
N ILE A 168 -1.48 -20.22 23.04
CA ILE A 168 -0.84 -18.91 22.79
C ILE A 168 -0.66 -18.11 24.09
N THR A 169 0.50 -17.47 24.25
CA THR A 169 0.76 -16.57 25.38
C THR A 169 0.12 -15.20 25.14
N GLN A 170 -0.08 -14.40 26.20
CA GLN A 170 -0.58 -13.02 26.02
C GLN A 170 0.36 -12.19 25.14
N LYS A 171 1.68 -12.36 25.32
CA LYS A 171 2.70 -11.71 24.50
C LYS A 171 2.64 -12.18 23.04
N GLY A 172 2.46 -13.48 22.81
CA GLY A 172 2.26 -14.04 21.47
C GLY A 172 1.01 -13.48 20.80
N LEU A 173 -0.10 -13.41 21.53
CA LEU A 173 -1.36 -12.84 21.02
C LEU A 173 -1.20 -11.36 20.64
N ASP A 174 -0.58 -10.55 21.50
CA ASP A 174 -0.29 -9.14 21.20
C ASP A 174 0.60 -9.01 19.95
N THR A 175 1.55 -9.94 19.77
CA THR A 175 2.41 -9.99 18.59
C THR A 175 1.62 -10.34 17.33
N ILE A 176 0.70 -11.29 17.39
CA ILE A 176 -0.17 -11.63 16.26
C ILE A 176 -1.06 -10.44 15.90
N VAL A 177 -1.68 -9.78 16.87
CA VAL A 177 -2.53 -8.60 16.64
C VAL A 177 -1.74 -7.49 15.93
N ARG A 178 -0.53 -7.18 16.40
CA ARG A 178 0.36 -6.21 15.74
C ARG A 178 0.67 -6.61 14.30
N ASN A 179 0.91 -7.90 14.06
CA ASN A 179 1.19 -8.41 12.72
C ASN A 179 -0.05 -8.43 11.82
N LEU A 180 -1.26 -8.50 12.35
CA LEU A 180 -2.49 -8.42 11.53
C LEU A 180 -2.92 -6.98 11.20
N ARG A 181 -2.32 -5.95 11.81
CA ARG A 181 -2.64 -4.55 11.49
C ARG A 181 -2.39 -4.23 10.01
N GLY A 182 -3.28 -3.43 9.43
CA GLY A 182 -3.30 -3.09 8.01
C GLY A 182 -3.85 -4.20 7.12
N LEU A 183 -4.51 -5.22 7.68
CA LEU A 183 -5.27 -6.19 6.92
C LEU A 183 -6.76 -5.93 7.07
N THR A 184 -7.52 -6.27 6.03
CA THR A 184 -8.97 -6.27 6.10
C THR A 184 -9.50 -7.38 7.03
N ARG A 185 -10.78 -7.33 7.39
CA ARG A 185 -11.38 -8.30 8.31
C ARG A 185 -11.33 -9.71 7.72
N ARG A 186 -11.63 -9.87 6.43
CA ARG A 186 -11.56 -11.16 5.72
C ARG A 186 -10.14 -11.70 5.64
N GLN A 187 -9.17 -10.82 5.39
CA GLN A 187 -7.75 -11.19 5.36
C GLN A 187 -7.28 -11.69 6.72
N ALA A 188 -7.60 -10.98 7.80
CA ALA A 188 -7.27 -11.40 9.16
C ALA A 188 -7.90 -12.76 9.53
N MET A 189 -9.20 -12.95 9.23
CA MET A 189 -9.87 -14.24 9.44
C MET A 189 -9.19 -15.39 8.67
N ARG A 190 -8.78 -15.12 7.42
CA ARG A 190 -8.11 -16.11 6.57
C ARG A 190 -6.75 -16.51 7.13
N ILE A 191 -5.92 -15.54 7.52
CA ILE A 191 -4.59 -15.83 8.09
C ILE A 191 -4.70 -16.66 9.37
N ILE A 192 -5.65 -16.34 10.26
CA ILE A 192 -5.87 -17.14 11.47
C ILE A 192 -6.38 -18.54 11.13
N SER A 193 -7.25 -18.66 10.13
CA SER A 193 -7.72 -19.98 9.69
C SER A 193 -6.60 -20.82 9.09
N ASP A 194 -5.70 -20.20 8.31
CA ASP A 194 -4.56 -20.86 7.68
C ASP A 194 -3.51 -21.29 8.71
N ALA A 195 -3.27 -20.49 9.76
CA ALA A 195 -2.37 -20.86 10.86
C ALA A 195 -2.80 -22.15 11.56
N VAL A 196 -4.10 -22.25 11.89
CA VAL A 196 -4.65 -23.42 12.60
C VAL A 196 -4.89 -24.63 11.70
N ALA A 197 -4.90 -24.45 10.36
CA ALA A 197 -5.34 -25.48 9.42
C ALA A 197 -4.45 -26.74 9.43
N ALA A 198 -3.14 -26.59 9.67
CA ALA A 198 -2.18 -27.67 9.53
C ALA A 198 -2.18 -28.65 10.71
N ASP A 199 -2.21 -28.13 11.93
CA ASP A 199 -1.98 -28.91 13.16
C ASP A 199 -3.11 -28.79 14.20
N GLN A 200 -4.14 -27.99 13.92
CA GLN A 200 -5.25 -27.72 14.84
C GLN A 200 -4.80 -27.09 16.16
N ARG A 201 -3.68 -26.36 16.15
CA ARG A 201 -3.19 -25.60 17.29
C ARG A 201 -3.18 -24.12 16.97
N PHE A 202 -3.27 -23.32 18.03
CA PHE A 202 -3.01 -21.89 17.97
C PHE A 202 -2.06 -21.51 19.10
N SER A 203 -0.79 -21.27 18.75
CA SER A 203 0.33 -21.11 19.67
C SER A 203 1.31 -20.02 19.21
N ASP A 204 2.36 -19.77 20.00
CA ASP A 204 3.39 -18.78 19.66
C ASP A 204 4.21 -19.18 18.41
N ASP A 205 4.24 -20.46 18.04
CA ASP A 205 4.92 -20.96 16.83
C ASP A 205 4.27 -20.46 15.53
N ASP A 206 2.99 -20.08 15.59
CA ASP A 206 2.23 -19.58 14.45
C ASP A 206 2.61 -18.15 14.03
N ILE A 207 3.35 -17.42 14.86
CA ILE A 207 3.72 -16.02 14.59
C ILE A 207 4.43 -15.88 13.23
N ASN A 208 5.34 -16.81 12.91
CA ASN A 208 6.06 -16.79 11.63
C ASN A 208 5.14 -17.07 10.44
N ILE A 209 4.13 -17.94 10.62
CA ILE A 209 3.12 -18.24 9.60
C ILE A 209 2.25 -17.01 9.36
N VAL A 210 1.83 -16.33 10.43
CA VAL A 210 1.06 -15.08 10.35
C VAL A 210 1.84 -14.00 9.59
N ILE A 211 3.12 -13.80 9.91
CA ILE A 211 3.99 -12.83 9.22
C ILE A 211 4.13 -13.17 7.74
N ALA A 212 4.41 -14.44 7.41
CA ALA A 212 4.57 -14.88 6.04
C ALA A 212 3.29 -14.70 5.23
N ASN A 213 2.13 -15.06 5.80
CA ASN A 213 0.84 -14.89 5.15
C ASN A 213 0.43 -13.43 5.04
N LYS A 214 0.76 -12.57 6.02
CA LYS A 214 0.55 -11.11 5.93
C LYS A 214 1.25 -10.55 4.69
N ARG A 215 2.53 -10.89 4.52
CA ARG A 215 3.34 -10.41 3.39
C ARG A 215 2.70 -10.78 2.05
N ARG A 216 2.24 -12.02 1.91
CA ARG A 216 1.55 -12.48 0.69
C ARG A 216 0.24 -11.74 0.46
N MET A 217 -0.54 -11.49 1.51
CA MET A 217 -1.85 -10.86 1.39
C MET A 217 -1.76 -9.39 0.96
N VAL A 218 -0.76 -8.67 1.49
CA VAL A 218 -0.49 -7.28 1.09
C VAL A 218 -0.07 -7.21 -0.38
N GLN A 219 0.76 -8.15 -0.83
CA GLN A 219 1.16 -8.26 -2.24
C GLN A 219 -0.02 -8.56 -3.19
N GLN A 220 -1.01 -9.34 -2.75
CA GLN A 220 -2.20 -9.64 -3.56
C GLN A 220 -3.10 -8.44 -3.81
N GLY A 221 -3.02 -7.39 -2.97
CA GLY A 221 -3.76 -6.13 -3.16
C GLY A 221 -3.23 -5.27 -4.32
N GLY A 222 -2.12 -5.67 -4.97
CA GLY A 222 -1.65 -5.11 -6.24
C GLY A 222 -0.85 -3.81 -6.15
N LEU A 223 -1.06 -2.98 -5.12
CA LEU A 223 -0.39 -1.67 -5.01
C LEU A 223 0.77 -1.62 -4.01
N LEU A 224 0.77 -2.49 -2.99
CA LEU A 224 1.80 -2.53 -1.96
C LEU A 224 2.55 -3.85 -1.97
N GLU A 225 3.87 -3.77 -1.86
CA GLU A 225 4.75 -4.94 -1.79
C GLU A 225 5.66 -4.87 -0.57
N TYR A 226 5.71 -5.95 0.22
CA TYR A 226 6.74 -6.08 1.24
C TYR A 226 8.10 -6.38 0.62
N ILE A 227 9.07 -5.49 0.83
CA ILE A 227 10.43 -5.66 0.32
C ILE A 227 11.31 -6.28 1.40
N GLN A 228 12.07 -7.31 1.00
CA GLN A 228 13.14 -7.84 1.83
C GLN A 228 14.31 -6.87 1.83
N THR A 229 14.71 -6.47 3.03
CA THR A 229 15.87 -5.62 3.27
C THR A 229 17.09 -6.51 3.55
N PRO A 230 18.31 -6.05 3.18
CA PRO A 230 19.53 -6.75 3.58
C PRO A 230 19.61 -6.80 5.12
N LEU A 231 20.35 -7.79 5.65
CA LEU A 231 20.51 -7.96 7.09
C LEU A 231 21.48 -6.93 7.70
N ASP A 232 22.40 -6.40 6.89
CA ASP A 232 23.44 -5.46 7.33
C ASP A 232 23.60 -4.28 6.35
N LEU A 233 23.80 -3.08 6.91
CA LEU A 233 24.14 -1.85 6.19
C LEU A 233 25.51 -1.91 5.51
N SER A 234 26.41 -2.79 5.98
CA SER A 234 27.71 -3.04 5.36
C SER A 234 27.61 -3.59 3.94
N GLU A 235 26.45 -4.15 3.55
CA GLU A 235 26.16 -4.58 2.18
C GLU A 235 25.87 -3.43 1.20
N ILE A 236 25.96 -2.17 1.64
CA ILE A 236 25.69 -0.98 0.84
C ILE A 236 26.90 -0.05 0.87
N GLY A 237 27.61 0.02 -0.26
CA GLY A 237 28.76 0.91 -0.47
C GLY A 237 28.37 2.38 -0.56
N GLY A 238 29.20 3.27 0.00
CA GLY A 238 28.99 4.72 0.01
C GLY A 238 27.80 5.21 0.86
N MET A 239 27.21 6.33 0.44
CA MET A 239 26.07 7.02 1.06
C MET A 239 26.36 7.52 2.50
N ASN A 240 27.58 8.01 2.74
CA ASN A 240 28.03 8.35 4.10
C ASN A 240 27.24 9.50 4.73
N ARG A 241 26.88 10.52 3.96
CA ARG A 241 26.05 11.64 4.46
C ARG A 241 24.64 11.20 4.78
N LEU A 242 24.04 10.35 3.95
CA LEU A 242 22.73 9.77 4.24
C LEU A 242 22.79 8.95 5.54
N LYS A 243 23.77 8.04 5.68
CA LYS A 243 23.96 7.24 6.91
C LYS A 243 24.11 8.12 8.15
N THR A 244 24.89 9.19 8.04
CA THR A 244 25.07 10.17 9.13
C THR A 244 23.75 10.87 9.49
N TRP A 245 23.00 11.31 8.48
CA TRP A 245 21.70 11.97 8.66
C TRP A 245 20.65 11.06 9.31
N LEU A 246 20.66 9.76 8.95
CA LEU A 246 19.78 8.74 9.52
C LEU A 246 20.15 8.41 10.97
N ASN A 247 21.44 8.30 11.28
CA ASN A 247 21.91 8.01 12.64
C ASN A 247 21.51 9.09 13.64
N GLN A 248 21.48 10.37 13.21
CA GLN A 248 20.98 11.48 14.04
C GLN A 248 19.48 11.39 14.36
N ARG A 249 18.73 10.53 13.66
CA ARG A 249 17.26 10.44 13.70
C ARG A 249 16.76 9.05 14.10
N LEU A 250 17.64 8.13 14.51
CA LEU A 250 17.28 6.76 14.91
C LEU A 250 16.19 6.73 15.99
N ASP A 251 16.34 7.55 17.03
CA ASP A 251 15.45 7.54 18.20
C ASP A 251 14.31 8.56 18.11
N VAL A 252 14.08 9.16 16.93
CA VAL A 252 13.10 10.25 16.76
C VAL A 252 11.65 9.79 16.97
N PHE A 253 11.38 8.49 16.84
CA PHE A 253 10.06 7.90 17.07
C PHE A 253 9.82 7.51 18.54
N SER A 254 10.80 7.72 19.42
CA SER A 254 10.69 7.43 20.86
C SER A 254 9.74 8.40 21.57
N THR A 255 9.23 7.99 22.74
CA THR A 255 8.34 8.85 23.55
C THR A 255 9.12 10.04 24.09
N GLU A 256 10.40 9.81 24.41
CA GLU A 256 11.37 10.79 24.89
C GLU A 256 11.64 11.87 23.84
N ALA A 257 11.82 11.47 22.56
CA ALA A 257 11.99 12.42 21.45
C ALA A 257 10.77 13.32 21.27
N ARG A 258 9.56 12.76 21.39
CA ARG A 258 8.32 13.56 21.35
C ARG A 258 8.22 14.52 22.53
N ALA A 259 8.58 14.08 23.74
CA ALA A 259 8.60 14.92 24.93
C ALA A 259 9.62 16.06 24.83
N PHE A 260 10.74 15.85 24.11
CA PHE A 260 11.71 16.90 23.78
C PHE A 260 11.19 17.92 22.74
N GLY A 261 10.07 17.63 22.07
CA GLY A 261 9.48 18.47 21.04
C GLY A 261 9.98 18.14 19.63
N LEU A 262 10.59 16.97 19.41
CA LEU A 262 10.92 16.52 18.06
C LEU A 262 9.65 16.07 17.34
N VAL A 263 9.46 16.61 16.14
CA VAL A 263 8.46 16.12 15.20
C VAL A 263 9.08 14.96 14.42
N PRO A 264 8.40 13.79 14.33
CA PRO A 264 8.88 12.70 13.51
C PRO A 264 9.12 13.14 12.06
N PRO A 265 10.21 12.71 11.42
CA PRO A 265 10.47 13.04 10.04
C PRO A 265 9.44 12.35 9.14
N LYS A 266 9.01 13.05 8.10
CA LYS A 266 7.99 12.60 7.14
C LYS A 266 8.59 11.82 5.97
N GLY A 267 9.80 12.17 5.54
CA GLY A 267 10.41 11.47 4.43
C GLY A 267 11.58 12.16 3.76
N VAL A 268 12.18 11.44 2.80
CA VAL A 268 13.25 11.92 1.93
C VAL A 268 12.93 11.64 0.47
N LEU A 269 13.36 12.56 -0.39
CA LEU A 269 13.36 12.37 -1.83
C LEU A 269 14.78 12.06 -2.30
N MET A 270 14.98 10.89 -2.88
CA MET A 270 16.22 10.46 -3.51
C MET A 270 16.17 10.81 -4.99
N LEU A 271 16.86 11.87 -5.39
CA LEU A 271 17.04 12.27 -6.79
C LEU A 271 18.42 11.84 -7.26
N GLY A 272 18.58 11.48 -8.53
CA GLY A 272 19.92 11.21 -9.05
C GLY A 272 19.97 10.29 -10.24
N VAL A 273 21.19 9.92 -10.62
CA VAL A 273 21.44 9.15 -11.85
C VAL A 273 20.83 7.74 -11.75
N GLN A 274 20.27 7.26 -12.86
CA GLN A 274 19.71 5.90 -12.93
C GLN A 274 20.79 4.86 -12.60
N GLY A 275 20.41 3.82 -11.84
CA GLY A 275 21.36 2.77 -11.43
C GLY A 275 22.36 3.16 -10.33
N ALA A 276 22.35 4.40 -9.83
CA ALA A 276 23.28 4.87 -8.79
C ALA A 276 22.93 4.44 -7.35
N GLY A 277 21.90 3.60 -7.16
CA GLY A 277 21.57 3.04 -5.85
C GLY A 277 20.46 3.74 -5.06
N LYS A 278 19.63 4.59 -5.68
CA LYS A 278 18.48 5.24 -5.02
C LYS A 278 17.54 4.23 -4.32
N SER A 279 17.18 3.14 -4.99
CA SER A 279 16.37 2.06 -4.43
C SER A 279 17.08 1.30 -3.30
N LEU A 280 18.42 1.23 -3.33
CA LEU A 280 19.21 0.68 -2.23
C LEU A 280 19.16 1.58 -1.00
N CYS A 281 19.07 2.90 -1.16
CA CYS A 281 18.91 3.82 -0.03
C CYS A 281 17.63 3.53 0.77
N ALA A 282 16.50 3.25 0.10
CA ALA A 282 15.27 2.85 0.79
C ALA A 282 15.46 1.59 1.65
N LYS A 283 16.15 0.58 1.09
CA LYS A 283 16.51 -0.65 1.81
C LYS A 283 17.47 -0.38 2.98
N ALA A 284 18.42 0.54 2.80
CA ALA A 284 19.35 0.95 3.84
C ALA A 284 18.61 1.58 5.03
N ILE A 285 17.71 2.53 4.75
CA ILE A 285 16.93 3.24 5.77
C ILE A 285 16.11 2.22 6.60
N ALA A 286 15.47 1.27 5.94
CA ALA A 286 14.69 0.23 6.63
C ALA A 286 15.53 -0.72 7.47
N THR A 287 16.73 -1.07 6.99
CA THR A 287 17.69 -1.86 7.76
C THR A 287 18.19 -1.09 8.98
N ALA A 288 18.57 0.18 8.80
CA ALA A 288 19.10 1.04 9.86
C ALA A 288 18.10 1.29 10.99
N TRP A 289 16.83 1.48 10.65
CA TRP A 289 15.78 1.81 11.61
C TRP A 289 15.00 0.58 12.12
N HIS A 290 15.37 -0.61 11.64
CA HIS A 290 14.68 -1.88 11.94
C HIS A 290 13.16 -1.81 11.69
N GLN A 291 12.76 -1.10 10.64
CA GLN A 291 11.36 -0.94 10.26
C GLN A 291 11.02 -1.76 9.01
N PRO A 292 9.76 -2.25 8.89
CA PRO A 292 9.34 -2.91 7.66
C PRO A 292 9.38 -1.94 6.46
N LEU A 293 9.79 -2.46 5.30
CA LEU A 293 9.81 -1.72 4.03
C LEU A 293 8.63 -2.15 3.14
N LEU A 294 7.75 -1.19 2.85
CA LEU A 294 6.66 -1.32 1.89
C LEU A 294 7.02 -0.56 0.63
N ARG A 295 6.94 -1.19 -0.54
CA ARG A 295 7.07 -0.52 -1.84
C ARG A 295 5.70 -0.25 -2.41
N LEU A 296 5.45 0.99 -2.79
CA LEU A 296 4.34 1.39 -3.63
C LEU A 296 4.89 1.65 -5.03
N ASP A 297 4.31 0.98 -6.02
CA ASP A 297 4.67 1.13 -7.43
C ASP A 297 3.62 1.98 -8.14
N PRO A 298 3.89 3.28 -8.40
CA PRO A 298 2.91 4.14 -9.04
C PRO A 298 2.54 3.70 -10.45
N GLY A 299 3.38 2.92 -11.14
CA GLY A 299 3.07 2.38 -12.46
C GLY A 299 1.87 1.41 -12.44
N THR A 300 1.65 0.73 -11.32
CA THR A 300 0.51 -0.21 -11.15
C THR A 300 -0.83 0.49 -10.99
N LEU A 301 -0.83 1.76 -10.58
CA LEU A 301 -2.06 2.56 -10.40
C LEU A 301 -2.83 2.74 -11.72
N TYR A 302 -2.13 2.80 -12.85
CA TYR A 302 -2.70 3.05 -14.18
C TYR A 302 -3.11 1.79 -14.94
N ALA A 303 -2.70 0.60 -14.45
CA ALA A 303 -3.06 -0.67 -15.07
C ALA A 303 -4.49 -1.14 -14.71
N SER A 304 -5.06 -0.57 -13.65
CA SER A 304 -6.42 -0.87 -13.17
C SER A 304 -7.42 0.12 -13.79
N PHE A 305 -8.64 -0.34 -14.09
CA PHE A 305 -9.66 0.40 -14.84
C PHE A 305 -9.81 1.87 -14.42
N ILE A 306 -9.97 2.76 -15.43
CA ILE A 306 -10.12 4.22 -15.30
C ILE A 306 -11.28 4.53 -14.34
N GLY A 307 -10.96 4.80 -13.07
CA GLY A 307 -11.92 5.07 -11.98
C GLY A 307 -11.56 4.43 -10.63
N GLU A 308 -11.06 3.20 -10.63
CA GLU A 308 -10.68 2.47 -9.39
C GLU A 308 -9.33 2.93 -8.82
N SER A 309 -8.46 3.47 -9.67
CA SER A 309 -7.07 3.83 -9.33
C SER A 309 -6.94 4.80 -8.15
N GLU A 310 -7.83 5.80 -8.04
CA GLU A 310 -7.77 6.82 -6.98
C GLU A 310 -8.21 6.26 -5.61
N HIS A 311 -9.25 5.42 -5.61
CA HIS A 311 -9.68 4.71 -4.42
C HIS A 311 -8.60 3.73 -3.96
N ASN A 312 -8.03 2.95 -4.89
CA ASN A 312 -6.97 2.00 -4.57
C ASN A 312 -5.74 2.71 -3.98
N LEU A 313 -5.35 3.88 -4.50
CA LEU A 313 -4.28 4.69 -3.92
C LEU A 313 -4.59 5.10 -2.47
N ARG A 314 -5.80 5.62 -2.21
CA ARG A 314 -6.22 5.97 -0.84
C ARG A 314 -6.16 4.76 0.10
N ASP A 315 -6.65 3.62 -0.37
CA ASP A 315 -6.67 2.40 0.42
C ASP A 315 -5.27 1.91 0.73
N ALA A 316 -4.34 1.97 -0.25
CA ALA A 316 -2.93 1.65 -0.05
C ALA A 316 -2.25 2.60 0.97
N LEU A 317 -2.53 3.90 0.90
CA LEU A 317 -1.98 4.87 1.85
C LEU A 317 -2.52 4.64 3.27
N LYS A 318 -3.84 4.42 3.42
CA LYS A 318 -4.46 4.07 4.71
C LYS A 318 -3.95 2.74 5.25
N GLN A 319 -3.79 1.75 4.38
CA GLN A 319 -3.22 0.46 4.73
C GLN A 319 -1.79 0.62 5.27
N THR A 320 -1.00 1.50 4.66
CA THR A 320 0.35 1.84 5.11
C THR A 320 0.33 2.48 6.51
N GLU A 321 -0.54 3.45 6.74
CA GLU A 321 -0.70 4.09 8.06
C GLU A 321 -1.08 3.08 9.15
N MET A 322 -1.98 2.14 8.83
CA MET A 322 -2.39 1.10 9.76
C MET A 322 -1.27 0.11 10.10
N MET A 323 -0.30 -0.06 9.20
CA MET A 323 0.88 -0.90 9.45
C MET A 323 1.96 -0.20 10.26
N ALA A 324 1.85 1.11 10.48
CA ALA A 324 2.89 1.90 11.12
C ALA A 324 3.30 1.36 12.50
N PRO A 325 4.59 1.48 12.89
CA PRO A 325 5.66 2.19 12.18
C PRO A 325 6.21 1.42 10.96
N VAL A 326 6.35 2.09 9.81
CA VAL A 326 6.84 1.51 8.55
C VAL A 326 7.57 2.55 7.70
N ILE A 327 8.39 2.06 6.76
CA ILE A 327 8.94 2.88 5.70
C ILE A 327 8.18 2.60 4.41
N LEU A 328 7.64 3.66 3.81
CA LEU A 328 6.96 3.60 2.51
C LEU A 328 7.93 4.07 1.42
N TRP A 329 8.38 3.15 0.59
CA TRP A 329 9.17 3.45 -0.60
C TRP A 329 8.27 3.64 -1.81
N ILE A 330 8.24 4.86 -2.34
CA ILE A 330 7.57 5.18 -3.60
C ILE A 330 8.63 5.19 -4.70
N ASP A 331 8.64 4.12 -5.49
CA ASP A 331 9.64 3.93 -6.54
C ASP A 331 9.30 4.76 -7.79
N GLU A 332 10.31 5.35 -8.41
CA GLU A 332 10.20 6.17 -9.64
C GLU A 332 8.94 7.04 -9.68
N ILE A 333 8.79 7.90 -8.67
CA ILE A 333 7.57 8.71 -8.47
C ILE A 333 7.24 9.58 -9.70
N GLU A 334 8.24 9.95 -10.50
CA GLU A 334 8.08 10.66 -11.77
C GLU A 334 7.25 9.90 -12.81
N LYS A 335 7.25 8.56 -12.81
CA LYS A 335 6.46 7.76 -13.76
C LYS A 335 4.97 7.98 -13.55
N ALA A 336 4.59 8.17 -12.29
CA ALA A 336 3.27 8.59 -11.94
C ALA A 336 2.98 9.96 -12.62
N PHE A 337 3.82 10.96 -12.36
CA PHE A 337 3.57 12.34 -12.80
C PHE A 337 3.63 12.55 -14.32
N ALA A 338 4.49 11.81 -15.03
CA ALA A 338 4.60 11.88 -16.48
C ALA A 338 3.26 11.57 -17.17
N SER A 339 2.46 10.64 -16.63
CA SER A 339 1.11 10.34 -17.12
C SER A 339 0.09 11.46 -16.86
N ALA A 340 0.25 12.26 -15.80
CA ALA A 340 -0.59 13.44 -15.56
C ALA A 340 -0.26 14.63 -16.46
N ALA A 341 0.97 14.71 -16.98
CA ALA A 341 1.39 15.76 -17.89
C ALA A 341 0.78 15.60 -19.30
N SER A 342 0.46 14.38 -19.72
CA SER A 342 -0.32 14.10 -20.94
C SER A 342 -1.79 14.46 -20.74
N ARG A 343 -2.14 15.73 -20.95
CA ARG A 343 -3.48 16.33 -20.73
C ARG A 343 -4.64 15.69 -21.53
N SER A 344 -4.37 14.71 -22.39
CA SER A 344 -5.28 14.29 -23.47
C SER A 344 -5.92 12.91 -23.34
N ALA A 345 -5.55 12.06 -22.38
CA ALA A 345 -6.07 10.68 -22.30
C ALA A 345 -7.03 10.38 -21.12
N ASP A 346 -6.82 10.94 -19.92
CA ASP A 346 -7.41 10.39 -18.68
C ASP A 346 -8.42 11.29 -17.94
N GLY A 347 -8.93 12.37 -18.56
CA GLY A 347 -10.00 13.19 -17.96
C GLY A 347 -9.68 13.81 -16.59
N GLY A 348 -8.39 14.07 -16.29
CA GLY A 348 -7.93 14.63 -15.02
C GLY A 348 -7.80 13.65 -13.85
N LEU A 349 -8.01 12.34 -14.07
CA LEU A 349 -7.84 11.31 -13.04
C LEU A 349 -6.44 11.34 -12.43
N SER A 350 -5.40 11.36 -13.26
CA SER A 350 -4.01 11.36 -12.84
C SER A 350 -3.72 12.56 -11.92
N GLN A 351 -4.21 13.76 -12.24
CA GLN A 351 -4.04 14.95 -11.41
C GLN A 351 -4.72 14.81 -10.03
N ARG A 352 -5.90 14.19 -9.94
CA ARG A 352 -6.59 13.96 -8.65
C ARG A 352 -5.86 12.93 -7.79
N MET A 353 -5.36 11.85 -8.38
CA MET A 353 -4.51 10.89 -7.66
C MET A 353 -3.26 11.57 -7.10
N PHE A 354 -2.64 12.47 -7.86
CA PHE A 354 -1.52 13.27 -7.35
C PHE A 354 -1.90 14.23 -6.25
N GLY A 355 -3.02 14.92 -6.37
CA GLY A 355 -3.57 15.72 -5.28
C GLY A 355 -3.68 14.88 -4.00
N THR A 356 -4.25 13.68 -4.11
CA THR A 356 -4.38 12.74 -2.98
C THR A 356 -3.03 12.38 -2.36
N LEU A 357 -2.04 11.97 -3.15
CA LEU A 357 -0.71 11.63 -2.64
C LEU A 357 -0.01 12.82 -1.98
N LEU A 358 -0.09 14.01 -2.61
CA LEU A 358 0.55 15.22 -2.08
C LEU A 358 -0.09 15.69 -0.78
N THR A 359 -1.42 15.65 -0.69
CA THR A 359 -2.16 15.93 0.53
C THR A 359 -1.75 14.94 1.63
N TRP A 360 -1.69 13.65 1.31
CA TRP A 360 -1.29 12.62 2.27
C TRP A 360 0.14 12.83 2.80
N LEU A 361 1.13 13.09 1.93
CA LEU A 361 2.51 13.39 2.32
C LEU A 361 2.60 14.60 3.27
N GLN A 362 1.65 15.52 3.20
CA GLN A 362 1.61 16.70 4.05
C GLN A 362 0.84 16.46 5.36
N GLU A 363 -0.24 15.69 5.34
CA GLU A 363 -1.23 15.65 6.42
C GLU A 363 -1.16 14.40 7.31
N HIS A 364 -0.53 13.30 6.87
CA HIS A 364 -0.54 12.08 7.69
C HIS A 364 0.16 12.28 9.04
N GLU A 365 -0.42 11.72 10.10
CA GLU A 365 0.13 11.76 11.47
C GLU A 365 0.74 10.43 11.91
N ALA A 366 0.42 9.33 11.20
CA ALA A 366 0.96 8.01 11.49
C ALA A 366 2.51 8.03 11.33
N PRO A 367 3.26 7.22 12.11
CA PRO A 367 4.71 7.13 12.03
C PRO A 367 5.15 6.35 10.78
N VAL A 368 4.87 6.93 9.60
CA VAL A 368 5.25 6.44 8.29
C VAL A 368 6.35 7.36 7.76
N PHE A 369 7.51 6.77 7.43
CA PHE A 369 8.59 7.53 6.80
C PHE A 369 8.63 7.22 5.31
N THR A 370 8.42 8.24 4.49
CA THR A 370 8.36 8.08 3.04
C THR A 370 9.74 8.23 2.40
N VAL A 371 10.14 7.26 1.58
CA VAL A 371 11.31 7.36 0.71
C VAL A 371 10.83 7.39 -0.73
N ALA A 372 10.84 8.55 -1.37
CA ALA A 372 10.53 8.65 -2.79
C ALA A 372 11.82 8.60 -3.61
N THR A 373 11.84 7.91 -4.74
CA THR A 373 12.98 7.93 -5.66
C THR A 373 12.57 8.55 -6.98
N ALA A 374 13.47 9.33 -7.59
CA ALA A 374 13.28 9.86 -8.93
C ALA A 374 14.57 9.94 -9.75
N ASN A 375 14.44 9.68 -11.05
CA ASN A 375 15.50 9.81 -12.05
C ASN A 375 15.35 11.06 -12.92
N ASP A 376 14.11 11.53 -13.11
CA ASP A 376 13.79 12.69 -13.96
C ASP A 376 13.13 13.79 -13.13
N ILE A 377 13.85 14.89 -12.94
CA ILE A 377 13.37 16.05 -12.20
C ILE A 377 12.40 16.92 -12.99
N GLU A 378 12.48 16.92 -14.32
CA GLU A 378 11.61 17.74 -15.17
C GLU A 378 10.17 17.22 -15.19
N ALA A 379 10.02 15.91 -14.99
CA ALA A 379 8.73 15.24 -14.85
C ALA A 379 8.07 15.47 -13.48
N LEU A 380 8.79 16.00 -12.48
CA LEU A 380 8.25 16.24 -11.15
C LEU A 380 7.61 17.62 -11.03
N PRO A 381 6.39 17.71 -10.45
CA PRO A 381 5.77 19.00 -10.20
C PRO A 381 6.56 19.78 -9.13
N PRO A 382 6.77 21.10 -9.29
CA PRO A 382 7.46 21.94 -8.30
C PRO A 382 6.83 21.86 -6.90
N GLU A 383 5.54 21.57 -6.83
CA GLU A 383 4.82 21.35 -5.58
C GLU A 383 5.50 20.27 -4.74
N LEU A 384 5.96 19.16 -5.34
CA LEU A 384 6.58 18.04 -4.62
C LEU A 384 7.88 18.45 -3.92
N LEU A 385 8.59 19.44 -4.48
CA LEU A 385 9.87 19.95 -3.98
C LEU A 385 9.71 21.02 -2.90
N ARG A 386 8.47 21.40 -2.54
CA ARG A 386 8.22 22.37 -1.48
C ARG A 386 8.61 21.78 -0.13
N LYS A 387 9.30 22.60 0.68
CA LYS A 387 9.64 22.26 2.06
C LYS A 387 8.37 21.93 2.86
N GLY A 388 8.43 20.85 3.65
CA GLY A 388 7.31 20.35 4.45
C GLY A 388 6.65 19.07 3.93
N ARG A 389 6.99 18.61 2.72
CA ARG A 389 6.57 17.31 2.16
C ARG A 389 7.64 16.24 2.34
N PHE A 390 8.88 16.61 2.03
CA PHE A 390 10.07 15.87 2.41
C PHE A 390 10.90 16.73 3.35
N ASP A 391 11.54 16.09 4.33
CA ASP A 391 12.47 16.74 5.25
C ASP A 391 13.76 17.11 4.55
N GLU A 392 14.20 16.27 3.61
CA GLU A 392 15.43 16.46 2.86
C GLU A 392 15.35 15.88 1.45
N ILE A 393 16.10 16.50 0.52
CA ILE A 393 16.26 16.02 -0.84
C ILE A 393 17.73 15.60 -1.03
N PHE A 394 17.96 14.30 -1.16
CA PHE A 394 19.28 13.75 -1.39
C PHE A 394 19.57 13.57 -2.87
N PHE A 395 20.75 14.01 -3.30
CA PHE A 395 21.28 13.76 -4.63
C PHE A 395 22.22 12.55 -4.62
N VAL A 396 21.85 11.52 -5.36
CA VAL A 396 22.59 10.28 -5.55
C VAL A 396 23.34 10.35 -6.87
N ASP A 397 24.63 10.67 -6.80
CA ASP A 397 25.50 10.73 -7.96
C ASP A 397 26.18 9.36 -8.24
N LEU A 398 26.89 9.28 -9.37
CA LEU A 398 27.75 8.15 -9.69
C LEU A 398 28.83 7.94 -8.61
N PRO A 399 29.14 6.69 -8.26
CA PRO A 399 30.11 6.37 -7.22
C PRO A 399 31.52 6.87 -7.56
N THR A 400 32.22 7.36 -6.53
CA THR A 400 33.66 7.68 -6.59
C THR A 400 34.49 6.39 -6.68
N ALA A 401 35.78 6.49 -7.04
CA ALA A 401 36.63 5.30 -7.17
C ALA A 401 36.65 4.43 -5.89
N PRO A 402 36.83 4.97 -4.67
CA PRO A 402 36.76 4.16 -3.45
C PRO A 402 35.40 3.49 -3.23
N VAL A 403 34.30 4.14 -3.64
CA VAL A 403 32.97 3.54 -3.55
C VAL A 403 32.80 2.42 -4.59
N ARG A 404 33.36 2.56 -5.80
CA ARG A 404 33.35 1.50 -6.81
C ARG A 404 34.12 0.25 -6.35
N GLU A 405 35.27 0.42 -5.69
CA GLU A 405 36.01 -0.67 -5.05
C GLU A 405 35.14 -1.46 -4.07
N GLN A 406 34.42 -0.74 -3.19
CA GLN A 406 33.48 -1.35 -2.23
C GLN A 406 32.35 -2.10 -2.95
N ILE A 407 31.79 -1.51 -4.01
CA ILE A 407 30.72 -2.12 -4.80
C ILE A 407 31.21 -3.43 -5.45
N PHE A 408 32.39 -3.45 -6.07
CA PHE A 408 33.00 -4.68 -6.60
C PHE A 408 33.15 -5.75 -5.50
N ALA A 409 33.69 -5.39 -4.33
CA ALA A 409 33.86 -6.32 -3.23
C ALA A 409 32.52 -6.92 -2.75
N ILE A 410 31.47 -6.11 -2.67
CA ILE A 410 30.12 -6.56 -2.31
C ILE A 410 29.59 -7.55 -3.34
N HIS A 411 29.64 -7.23 -4.64
CA HIS A 411 29.10 -8.10 -5.68
C HIS A 411 29.88 -9.39 -5.85
N LEU A 412 31.22 -9.37 -5.66
CA LEU A 412 32.06 -10.56 -5.63
C LEU A 412 31.69 -11.50 -4.47
N ARG A 413 31.55 -10.96 -3.25
CA ARG A 413 31.16 -11.74 -2.06
C ARG A 413 29.79 -12.37 -2.22
N LYS A 414 28.81 -11.63 -2.77
CA LYS A 414 27.47 -12.17 -3.09
C LYS A 414 27.49 -13.34 -4.07
N ARG A 415 28.55 -13.45 -4.88
CA ARG A 415 28.77 -14.53 -5.87
C ARG A 415 29.75 -15.59 -5.37
N GLY A 416 30.02 -15.64 -4.06
CA GLY A 416 30.90 -16.63 -3.44
C GLY A 416 32.38 -16.46 -3.78
N ARG A 417 32.80 -15.24 -4.16
CA ARG A 417 34.20 -14.92 -4.47
C ARG A 417 34.81 -14.11 -3.34
N GLU A 418 36.07 -14.39 -3.01
CA GLU A 418 36.88 -13.65 -2.03
C GLU A 418 37.42 -12.37 -2.69
N PRO A 419 36.94 -11.17 -2.32
CA PRO A 419 37.39 -9.93 -2.95
C PRO A 419 38.89 -9.68 -2.83
N GLU A 420 39.54 -10.25 -1.82
CA GLU A 420 40.96 -10.13 -1.53
C GLU A 420 41.84 -10.77 -2.62
N LYS A 421 41.26 -11.62 -3.47
CA LYS A 421 41.94 -12.24 -4.63
C LYS A 421 41.96 -11.35 -5.88
N PHE A 422 41.30 -10.19 -5.83
CA PHE A 422 41.14 -9.28 -6.96
C PHE A 422 41.81 -7.94 -6.66
N ASP A 423 42.31 -7.29 -7.70
CA ASP A 423 42.81 -5.91 -7.58
C ASP A 423 41.61 -4.95 -7.66
N LEU A 424 41.02 -4.68 -6.50
CA LEU A 424 39.84 -3.81 -6.40
C LEU A 424 40.16 -2.39 -6.85
N THR A 425 41.35 -1.88 -6.56
CA THR A 425 41.78 -0.52 -6.95
C THR A 425 41.83 -0.41 -8.47
N ALA A 426 42.46 -1.36 -9.17
CA ALA A 426 42.46 -1.38 -10.63
C ALA A 426 41.04 -1.47 -11.23
N LEU A 427 40.14 -2.23 -10.60
CA LEU A 427 38.73 -2.31 -10.99
C LEU A 427 37.99 -0.98 -10.77
N GLY A 428 38.25 -0.31 -9.65
CA GLY A 428 37.71 1.00 -9.33
C GLY A 428 38.13 2.06 -10.36
N GLU A 429 39.39 2.07 -10.77
CA GLU A 429 39.91 2.97 -11.81
C GLU A 429 39.34 2.65 -13.19
N ALA A 430 39.32 1.37 -13.58
CA ALA A 430 38.83 0.94 -14.89
C ALA A 430 37.33 1.21 -15.11
N SER A 431 36.56 1.38 -14.04
CA SER A 431 35.11 1.59 -14.05
C SER A 431 34.70 3.06 -13.87
N GLU A 432 35.54 4.01 -14.27
CA GLU A 432 35.19 5.43 -14.20
C GLU A 432 33.86 5.74 -14.91
N GLY A 433 32.98 6.46 -14.21
CA GLY A 433 31.66 6.82 -14.73
C GLY A 433 30.61 5.69 -14.70
N TYR A 434 30.94 4.51 -14.19
CA TYR A 434 29.98 3.43 -13.97
C TYR A 434 29.09 3.70 -12.76
N SER A 435 27.82 3.35 -12.89
CA SER A 435 26.88 3.21 -11.77
C SER A 435 27.04 1.86 -11.06
N GLY A 436 26.44 1.71 -9.88
CA GLY A 436 26.46 0.45 -9.14
C GLY A 436 25.83 -0.71 -9.93
N ALA A 437 24.73 -0.43 -10.65
CA ALA A 437 24.07 -1.41 -11.50
C ALA A 437 24.97 -1.88 -12.67
N GLU A 438 25.76 -0.99 -13.26
CA GLU A 438 26.69 -1.35 -14.34
C GLU A 438 27.87 -2.17 -13.81
N ILE A 439 28.37 -1.89 -12.60
CA ILE A 439 29.38 -2.71 -11.95
C ILE A 439 28.83 -4.12 -11.68
N GLU A 440 27.62 -4.24 -11.17
CA GLU A 440 26.96 -5.54 -10.97
C GLU A 440 26.86 -6.33 -12.29
N GLN A 441 26.46 -5.66 -13.36
CA GLN A 441 26.34 -6.28 -14.67
C GLN A 441 27.69 -6.68 -15.26
N ALA A 442 28.75 -5.91 -15.03
CA ALA A 442 30.11 -6.24 -15.43
C ALA A 442 30.61 -7.50 -14.71
N VAL A 443 30.39 -7.61 -13.40
CA VAL A 443 30.74 -8.82 -12.62
C VAL A 443 29.98 -10.04 -13.13
N THR A 444 28.68 -9.88 -13.42
CA THR A 444 27.83 -10.96 -13.95
C THR A 444 28.30 -11.40 -15.34
N SER A 445 28.60 -10.45 -16.23
CA SER A 445 29.13 -10.72 -17.57
C SER A 445 30.47 -11.45 -17.53
N ALA A 446 31.38 -11.02 -16.63
CA ALA A 446 32.68 -11.65 -16.46
C ALA A 446 32.56 -13.10 -15.95
N LEU A 447 31.60 -13.37 -15.05
CA LEU A 447 31.31 -14.74 -14.61
C LEU A 447 30.82 -15.63 -15.75
N HIS A 448 29.93 -15.13 -16.60
CA HIS A 448 29.46 -15.88 -17.77
C HIS A 448 30.61 -16.21 -18.72
N ALA A 449 31.50 -15.24 -18.98
CA ALA A 449 32.67 -15.46 -19.82
C ALA A 449 33.65 -16.48 -19.20
N ALA A 450 33.96 -16.35 -17.91
CA ALA A 450 34.83 -17.29 -17.20
C ALA A 450 34.25 -18.73 -17.23
N TYR A 451 32.95 -18.87 -16.99
CA TYR A 451 32.27 -20.16 -17.03
C TYR A 451 32.29 -20.79 -18.44
N ALA A 452 32.03 -20.00 -19.48
CA ALA A 452 32.09 -20.46 -20.87
C ALA A 452 33.49 -20.99 -21.24
N ASP A 453 34.54 -20.33 -20.74
CA ASP A 453 35.93 -20.71 -20.95
C ASP A 453 36.42 -21.83 -20.03
N LYS A 454 35.57 -22.31 -19.11
CA LYS A 454 35.94 -23.27 -18.04
C LYS A 454 37.13 -22.78 -17.20
N ALA A 455 37.24 -21.48 -17.01
CA ALA A 455 38.27 -20.82 -16.22
C ALA A 455 37.67 -20.21 -14.94
N ASP A 456 38.53 -19.83 -14.00
CA ASP A 456 38.09 -19.05 -12.85
C ASP A 456 38.01 -17.54 -13.20
N LEU A 457 37.28 -16.79 -12.38
CA LEU A 457 37.20 -15.34 -12.51
C LEU A 457 38.48 -14.70 -11.97
N ASP A 458 39.06 -13.78 -12.73
CA ASP A 458 40.22 -12.97 -12.34
C ASP A 458 39.97 -11.47 -12.59
N THR A 459 40.91 -10.63 -12.16
CA THR A 459 40.86 -9.17 -12.34
C THR A 459 40.80 -8.78 -13.82
N GLU A 460 41.58 -9.44 -14.69
CA GLU A 460 41.66 -9.08 -16.11
C GLU A 460 40.34 -9.30 -16.83
N ARG A 461 39.64 -10.40 -16.54
CA ARG A 461 38.31 -10.69 -17.09
C ARG A 461 37.26 -9.69 -16.63
N LEU A 462 37.34 -9.24 -15.38
CA LEU A 462 36.47 -8.18 -14.88
C LEU A 462 36.74 -6.84 -15.59
N ILE A 463 38.01 -6.45 -15.74
CA ILE A 463 38.38 -5.24 -16.48
C ILE A 463 37.93 -5.34 -17.94
N ALA A 464 38.08 -6.51 -18.57
CA ALA A 464 37.61 -6.74 -19.93
C ALA A 464 36.08 -6.54 -20.02
N ALA A 465 35.31 -7.10 -19.08
CA ALA A 465 33.87 -6.93 -19.05
C ALA A 465 33.43 -5.46 -18.87
N VAL A 466 34.14 -4.69 -18.04
CA VAL A 466 33.93 -3.23 -17.88
C VAL A 466 34.24 -2.47 -19.18
N ARG A 467 35.13 -2.95 -20.04
CA ARG A 467 35.46 -2.23 -21.30
C ARG A 467 34.51 -2.54 -22.45
N VAL A 468 33.66 -3.56 -22.35
CA VAL A 468 32.78 -4.00 -23.44
C VAL A 468 31.63 -3.03 -23.69
N SER A 469 31.07 -2.42 -22.65
CA SER A 469 29.94 -1.49 -22.79
C SER A 469 30.35 -0.07 -22.38
N PRO A 470 29.98 0.97 -23.14
CA PRO A 470 30.12 2.33 -22.65
C PRO A 470 29.16 2.57 -21.47
N PRO A 471 29.57 3.33 -20.43
CA PRO A 471 28.71 3.62 -19.31
C PRO A 471 27.59 4.60 -19.66
N LEU A 472 26.51 4.58 -18.87
CA LEU A 472 25.36 5.50 -18.96
C LEU A 472 25.78 6.96 -18.86
N SER A 473 26.84 7.24 -18.10
CA SER A 473 27.42 8.58 -17.98
C SER A 473 27.96 9.14 -19.30
N VAL A 474 28.30 8.26 -20.25
CA VAL A 474 28.73 8.62 -21.61
C VAL A 474 27.54 8.62 -22.56
N THR A 475 26.69 7.58 -22.55
CA THR A 475 25.57 7.46 -23.49
C THR A 475 24.46 8.50 -23.24
N MET A 476 24.28 8.93 -21.99
CA MET A 476 23.29 9.91 -21.55
C MET A 476 23.95 11.15 -20.91
N ALA A 477 25.16 11.50 -21.37
CA ALA A 477 25.99 12.56 -20.77
C ALA A 477 25.27 13.90 -20.60
N GLU A 478 24.44 14.29 -21.58
CA GLU A 478 23.67 15.54 -21.53
C GLU A 478 22.66 15.54 -20.38
N LYS A 479 21.87 14.47 -20.26
CA LYS A 479 20.87 14.32 -19.18
C LYS A 479 21.54 14.24 -17.81
N VAL A 480 22.63 13.48 -17.69
CA VAL A 480 23.38 13.37 -16.42
C VAL A 480 23.96 14.72 -16.02
N ARG A 481 24.52 15.49 -16.96
CA ARG A 481 25.06 16.82 -16.70
C ARG A 481 23.96 17.80 -16.27
N ALA A 482 22.84 17.82 -16.97
CA ALA A 482 21.69 18.66 -16.63
C ALA A 482 21.17 18.35 -15.23
N LEU A 483 21.01 17.07 -14.89
CA LEU A 483 20.55 16.63 -13.58
C LEU A 483 21.53 17.01 -12.45
N ARG A 484 22.84 16.85 -12.67
CA ARG A 484 23.89 17.29 -11.72
C ARG A 484 23.88 18.80 -11.52
N GLN A 485 23.78 19.57 -12.60
CA GLN A 485 23.72 21.03 -12.54
C GLN A 485 22.45 21.50 -11.80
N TRP A 486 21.34 20.80 -11.99
CA TRP A 486 20.12 21.08 -11.25
C TRP A 486 20.29 20.78 -9.75
N GLY A 487 20.89 19.64 -9.38
CA GLY A 487 21.09 19.24 -7.99
C GLY A 487 22.05 20.16 -7.20
N GLN A 488 22.99 20.81 -7.87
CA GLN A 488 23.94 21.74 -7.25
C GLN A 488 23.22 22.89 -6.54
N GLY A 489 23.44 23.02 -5.23
CA GLY A 489 22.82 24.05 -4.39
C GLY A 489 21.33 23.82 -4.08
N ARG A 490 20.72 22.75 -4.59
CA ARG A 490 19.31 22.40 -4.35
C ARG A 490 19.13 21.13 -3.52
N CYS A 491 20.12 20.24 -3.52
CA CYS A 491 20.08 18.95 -2.85
C CYS A 491 21.30 18.72 -1.97
N VAL A 492 21.14 17.86 -0.97
CA VAL A 492 22.25 17.35 -0.16
C VAL A 492 22.88 16.16 -0.87
N PRO A 493 24.20 16.12 -1.11
CA PRO A 493 24.85 14.92 -1.63
C PRO A 493 24.63 13.73 -0.70
N ALA A 494 24.32 12.56 -1.26
CA ALA A 494 24.09 11.36 -0.46
C ALA A 494 25.38 10.78 0.15
N ASP A 495 26.53 11.05 -0.49
CA ASP A 495 27.87 10.64 -0.04
C ASP A 495 28.74 11.81 0.44
#